data_AF-A0A520C7Y6-F1
#
_entry.id   AF-A0A520C7Y6-F1
#
_cell.length_a   1.000
_cell.length_b   1.000
_cell.length_c   1.000
_cell.angle_alpha   90.00
_cell.angle_beta   90.00
_cell.angle_gamma   90.00
#
_symmetry.space_group_name_H-M   'P 1'
#
loop_
_entity.id
_entity.type
_entity.pdbx_description
1 polymer ?
#
loop_
_entity_poly.entity_id
_entity_poly.type
_entity_poly.pdbx_seq_one_letter_code
_entity_poly.pdbx_strand_id
1 'polypeptide(L)'
;FYSLMFDVRNKKLAFLIKPGVFNNSIPDYSIRVDSKDEDGKMYGIMIYDHKGTNGIPKVILAKEGEMKKSKDGVYLVFNLKNGVTYEEQSNSNGVYNPRQILSRTRFKETEPKFDMKSFDLQKTDQNAFGNSTVMLNLKGIVKKRDSLTKQMDTLNRNTARTLGNNFKQNNLAAGYTKLKVVPKKIDNVMLKSIPNGSRLASIQNASNTVSVITQSLSNGAPRQEDLNGEIIFTSVEYQRKFTLAASCILLFFIGAPLGAIIRKGGMGLPVVIAICFFLIYHIVTTVAEKSAREGSINPVFGMWIAFILLTPLAVFLTYKATVDSALFDVNYYKQFFIKLFKIKQRS
;
A
#
# COMPACT_ATOMS: atom_id res chain seq x y z
N PHE A 1 -16.00 -13.40 -22.21
CA PHE A 1 -15.63 -12.87 -20.88
C PHE A 1 -16.79 -12.84 -19.87
N TYR A 2 -18.03 -12.56 -20.26
CA TYR A 2 -19.18 -12.59 -19.32
C TYR A 2 -19.60 -13.99 -18.83
N SER A 3 -19.49 -15.05 -19.65
CA SER A 3 -19.83 -16.41 -19.19
C SER A 3 -18.82 -16.98 -18.19
N LEU A 4 -17.52 -16.72 -18.37
CA LEU A 4 -16.48 -17.14 -17.43
C LEU A 4 -16.63 -16.42 -16.08
N MET A 5 -16.99 -15.13 -16.10
CA MET A 5 -17.28 -14.35 -14.88
C MET A 5 -18.54 -14.88 -14.18
N PHE A 6 -19.56 -15.30 -14.94
CA PHE A 6 -20.81 -15.88 -14.42
C PHE A 6 -20.59 -17.26 -13.79
N ASP A 7 -19.80 -18.13 -14.44
CA ASP A 7 -19.47 -19.46 -13.92
C ASP A 7 -18.53 -19.41 -12.71
N VAL A 8 -17.57 -18.48 -12.69
CA VAL A 8 -16.71 -18.23 -11.52
C VAL A 8 -17.53 -17.70 -10.34
N ARG A 9 -18.56 -16.87 -10.59
CA ARG A 9 -19.49 -16.39 -9.55
C ARG A 9 -20.32 -17.53 -8.96
N ASN A 10 -20.90 -18.40 -9.79
CA ASN A 10 -21.74 -19.51 -9.32
C ASN A 10 -20.94 -20.59 -8.57
N LYS A 11 -19.74 -20.96 -9.06
CA LYS A 11 -18.89 -21.96 -8.40
C LYS A 11 -18.28 -21.46 -7.08
N LYS A 12 -17.94 -20.18 -6.95
CA LYS A 12 -17.37 -19.63 -5.71
C LYS A 12 -18.39 -19.58 -4.56
N LEU A 13 -19.65 -19.22 -4.81
CA LEU A 13 -20.62 -18.98 -3.73
C LEU A 13 -21.03 -20.25 -2.97
N ALA A 14 -21.31 -21.34 -3.68
CA ALA A 14 -21.60 -22.64 -3.05
C ALA A 14 -20.37 -23.23 -2.30
N PHE A 15 -19.15 -22.80 -2.67
CA PHE A 15 -17.89 -23.22 -2.05
C PHE A 15 -17.52 -22.41 -0.81
N LEU A 16 -18.13 -21.22 -0.60
CA LEU A 16 -17.77 -20.35 0.53
C LEU A 16 -18.24 -20.91 1.88
N ILE A 17 -19.37 -21.61 1.93
CA ILE A 17 -19.88 -22.18 3.19
C ILE A 17 -19.17 -23.51 3.45
N LYS A 18 -18.16 -23.47 4.31
CA LYS A 18 -17.49 -24.66 4.84
C LYS A 18 -18.29 -25.20 6.03
N PRO A 19 -18.49 -26.53 6.12
CA PRO A 19 -19.16 -27.13 7.28
C PRO A 19 -18.35 -26.89 8.57
N GLY A 20 -19.05 -26.67 9.67
CA GLY A 20 -18.48 -26.50 11.01
C GLY A 20 -17.87 -25.13 11.32
N VAL A 21 -17.88 -24.17 10.38
CA VAL A 21 -17.31 -22.83 10.58
C VAL A 21 -18.35 -21.75 10.29
N PHE A 22 -18.36 -20.68 11.10
CA PHE A 22 -19.16 -19.49 10.84
C PHE A 22 -18.62 -18.74 9.61
N ASN A 23 -19.46 -18.61 8.59
CA ASN A 23 -19.15 -17.86 7.39
C ASN A 23 -19.80 -16.47 7.43
N ASN A 24 -18.96 -15.43 7.41
CA ASN A 24 -19.35 -14.02 7.40
C ASN A 24 -19.16 -13.38 6.00
N SER A 25 -19.15 -14.18 4.93
CA SER A 25 -18.93 -13.68 3.58
C SER A 25 -20.07 -12.78 3.08
N ILE A 26 -21.29 -12.97 3.60
CA ILE A 26 -22.45 -12.14 3.29
C ILE A 26 -22.50 -10.99 4.31
N PRO A 27 -22.40 -9.71 3.89
CA PRO A 27 -22.51 -8.58 4.80
C PRO A 27 -23.80 -8.62 5.61
N ASP A 28 -23.71 -8.27 6.89
CA ASP A 28 -24.81 -8.28 7.87
C ASP A 28 -25.37 -9.68 8.20
N TYR A 29 -24.76 -10.76 7.72
CA TYR A 29 -25.20 -12.13 8.01
C TYR A 29 -24.04 -13.04 8.41
N SER A 30 -24.27 -13.86 9.44
CA SER A 30 -23.35 -14.95 9.80
C SER A 30 -24.07 -16.28 9.64
N ILE A 31 -23.55 -17.16 8.80
CA ILE A 31 -24.16 -18.46 8.48
C ILE A 31 -23.22 -19.57 8.92
N ARG A 32 -23.72 -20.48 9.74
CA ARG A 32 -23.06 -21.74 10.07
C ARG A 32 -23.91 -22.91 9.59
N VAL A 33 -23.22 -23.91 9.07
CA VAL A 33 -23.80 -25.18 8.63
C VAL A 33 -22.99 -26.29 9.26
N ASP A 34 -23.64 -27.28 9.86
CA ASP A 34 -22.93 -28.39 10.52
C ASP A 34 -22.41 -29.41 9.50
N SER A 35 -23.20 -29.76 8.47
CA SER A 35 -22.77 -30.65 7.39
C SER A 35 -23.39 -30.29 6.03
N LYS A 36 -22.73 -30.72 4.95
CA LYS A 36 -23.12 -30.44 3.57
C LYS A 36 -22.91 -31.67 2.70
N ASP A 37 -23.91 -32.01 1.89
CA ASP A 37 -23.84 -33.10 0.90
C ASP A 37 -23.17 -32.65 -0.41
N GLU A 38 -22.75 -33.63 -1.23
CA GLU A 38 -22.20 -33.41 -2.58
C GLU A 38 -23.18 -32.67 -3.50
N ASP A 39 -24.48 -32.91 -3.32
CA ASP A 39 -25.57 -32.25 -4.06
C ASP A 39 -25.83 -30.79 -3.62
N GLY A 40 -25.13 -30.29 -2.60
CA GLY A 40 -25.25 -28.92 -2.11
C GLY A 40 -26.36 -28.69 -1.08
N LYS A 41 -27.04 -29.75 -0.62
CA LYS A 41 -27.93 -29.70 0.55
C LYS A 41 -27.14 -29.51 1.83
N MET A 42 -27.68 -28.72 2.75
CA MET A 42 -27.04 -28.31 3.99
C MET A 42 -27.90 -28.74 5.18
N TYR A 43 -27.27 -29.26 6.23
CA TYR A 43 -27.95 -29.68 7.47
C TYR A 43 -27.41 -28.94 8.68
N GLY A 44 -28.29 -28.71 9.66
CA GLY A 44 -27.93 -27.99 10.89
C GLY A 44 -27.53 -26.54 10.56
N ILE A 45 -28.47 -25.77 10.03
CA ILE A 45 -28.23 -24.41 9.57
C ILE A 45 -28.59 -23.42 10.67
N MET A 46 -27.67 -22.50 10.93
CA MET A 46 -27.82 -21.40 11.87
C MET A 46 -27.46 -20.10 11.16
N ILE A 47 -28.41 -19.18 11.08
CA ILE A 47 -28.26 -17.87 10.43
C ILE A 47 -28.50 -16.78 11.45
N TYR A 48 -27.52 -15.92 11.63
CA TYR A 48 -27.62 -14.68 12.40
C TYR A 48 -27.79 -13.51 11.44
N ASP A 49 -28.89 -12.76 11.59
CA ASP A 49 -29.11 -11.48 10.91
C ASP A 49 -28.60 -10.36 11.84
N HIS A 50 -27.69 -9.51 11.36
CA HIS A 50 -27.11 -8.39 12.09
C HIS A 50 -27.58 -7.02 11.56
N LYS A 51 -28.61 -6.96 10.71
CA LYS A 51 -29.10 -5.69 10.13
C LYS A 51 -29.66 -4.71 11.16
N GLY A 52 -29.93 -5.14 12.39
CA GLY A 52 -30.42 -4.28 13.47
C GLY A 52 -29.33 -3.39 14.06
N THR A 53 -29.63 -2.11 14.28
CA THR A 53 -28.70 -1.09 14.78
C THR A 53 -28.27 -1.27 16.25
N ASN A 54 -28.90 -2.19 17.01
CA ASN A 54 -28.75 -2.33 18.47
C ASN A 54 -28.36 -3.76 18.94
N GLY A 55 -27.64 -4.53 18.12
CA GLY A 55 -27.29 -5.94 18.43
C GLY A 55 -28.17 -6.95 17.68
N ILE A 56 -27.95 -8.25 17.89
CA ILE A 56 -28.57 -9.35 17.13
C ILE A 56 -30.09 -9.37 17.34
N PRO A 57 -30.93 -8.95 16.37
CA PRO A 57 -32.37 -9.00 16.55
C PRO A 57 -32.97 -10.34 16.11
N LYS A 58 -32.27 -11.17 15.31
CA LYS A 58 -32.89 -12.35 14.70
C LYS A 58 -31.93 -13.51 14.43
N VAL A 59 -32.32 -14.69 14.90
CA VAL A 59 -31.61 -15.97 14.69
C VAL A 59 -32.55 -16.97 14.04
N ILE A 60 -32.13 -17.56 12.93
CA ILE A 60 -32.89 -18.59 12.22
C ILE A 60 -32.15 -19.91 12.35
N LEU A 61 -32.81 -20.93 12.91
CA LEU A 61 -32.33 -22.30 12.99
C LEU A 61 -33.16 -23.17 12.05
N ALA A 62 -32.52 -24.03 11.27
CA ALA A 62 -33.22 -24.97 10.38
C ALA A 62 -32.51 -26.32 10.33
N LYS A 63 -33.29 -27.39 10.17
CA LYS A 63 -32.74 -28.74 10.07
C LYS A 63 -32.10 -29.00 8.72
N GLU A 64 -32.75 -28.54 7.66
CA GLU A 64 -32.33 -28.74 6.28
C GLU A 64 -32.45 -27.43 5.51
N GLY A 65 -31.61 -27.25 4.50
CA GLY A 65 -31.81 -26.17 3.56
C GLY A 65 -30.94 -26.26 2.31
N GLU A 66 -31.38 -25.52 1.30
CA GLU A 66 -30.79 -25.47 -0.02
C GLU A 66 -30.66 -24.02 -0.47
N MET A 67 -29.51 -23.68 -1.04
CA MET A 67 -29.23 -22.34 -1.53
C MET A 67 -29.45 -22.27 -3.04
N LYS A 68 -30.34 -21.39 -3.49
CA LYS A 68 -30.64 -21.13 -4.90
C LYS A 68 -30.47 -19.67 -5.23
N LYS A 69 -30.09 -19.38 -6.47
CA LYS A 69 -30.11 -18.00 -6.97
C LYS A 69 -31.50 -17.68 -7.50
N SER A 70 -31.98 -16.45 -7.28
CA SER A 70 -33.20 -15.97 -7.94
C SER A 70 -33.01 -15.99 -9.46
N LYS A 71 -34.11 -16.14 -10.23
CA LYS A 71 -34.11 -16.16 -11.69
C LYS A 71 -33.43 -14.93 -12.30
N ASP A 72 -33.54 -13.78 -11.62
CA ASP A 72 -32.94 -12.51 -12.04
C ASP A 72 -31.46 -12.38 -11.64
N GLY A 73 -30.92 -13.32 -10.87
CA GLY A 73 -29.52 -13.31 -10.44
C GLY A 73 -29.13 -12.24 -9.42
N VAL A 74 -30.10 -11.47 -8.91
CA VAL A 74 -29.88 -10.36 -7.95
C VAL A 74 -29.96 -10.81 -6.49
N TYR A 75 -30.77 -11.84 -6.21
CA TYR A 75 -30.95 -12.36 -4.85
C TYR A 75 -30.43 -13.78 -4.73
N LEU A 76 -29.88 -14.09 -3.57
CA LEU A 76 -29.58 -15.44 -3.14
C LEU A 76 -30.69 -15.87 -2.17
N VAL A 77 -31.42 -16.90 -2.55
CA VAL A 77 -32.59 -17.42 -1.83
C VAL A 77 -32.18 -18.70 -1.12
N PHE A 78 -32.39 -18.75 0.19
CA PHE A 78 -32.07 -19.93 0.97
C PHE A 78 -33.37 -20.59 1.38
N ASN A 79 -33.70 -21.73 0.78
CA ASN A 79 -34.89 -22.51 1.13
C ASN A 79 -34.54 -23.33 2.39
N LEU A 80 -35.17 -23.01 3.51
CA LEU A 80 -34.95 -23.64 4.81
C LEU A 80 -36.19 -24.45 5.20
N LYS A 81 -35.97 -25.66 5.71
CA LYS A 81 -37.04 -26.59 6.11
C LYS A 81 -36.94 -26.96 7.58
N ASN A 82 -38.12 -27.08 8.20
CA ASN A 82 -38.32 -27.50 9.58
C ASN A 82 -37.44 -26.74 10.58
N GLY A 83 -37.74 -25.45 10.77
CA GLY A 83 -36.91 -24.56 11.56
C GLY A 83 -37.67 -23.68 12.55
N VAL A 84 -36.91 -22.90 13.30
CA VAL A 84 -37.39 -21.95 14.30
C VAL A 84 -36.66 -20.63 14.10
N THR A 85 -37.43 -19.55 14.00
CA THR A 85 -36.92 -18.18 14.03
C THR A 85 -37.10 -17.64 15.44
N TYR A 86 -36.02 -17.11 16.01
CA TYR A 86 -36.01 -16.35 17.24
C TYR A 86 -35.80 -14.88 16.88
N GLU A 87 -36.67 -14.01 17.36
CA GLU A 87 -36.58 -12.58 17.11
C GLU A 87 -36.77 -11.80 18.41
N GLU A 88 -35.85 -10.90 18.70
CA GLU A 88 -35.91 -10.00 19.85
C GLU A 88 -36.30 -8.59 19.36
N GLN A 89 -37.38 -8.05 19.91
CA GLN A 89 -37.85 -6.72 19.53
C GLN A 89 -36.90 -5.64 20.08
N SER A 90 -36.46 -4.74 19.19
CA SER A 90 -35.67 -3.57 19.59
C SER A 90 -36.50 -2.62 20.47
N ASN A 91 -35.88 -2.08 21.50
CA ASN A 91 -36.55 -1.22 22.48
C ASN A 91 -37.06 0.07 21.80
N SER A 92 -38.37 0.18 21.60
CA SER A 92 -38.95 1.22 20.75
C SER A 92 -38.87 2.65 21.32
N ASN A 93 -38.49 2.87 22.60
CA ASN A 93 -38.59 4.21 23.21
C ASN A 93 -37.61 4.50 24.37
N GLY A 94 -36.38 3.97 24.38
CA GLY A 94 -35.32 4.38 25.34
C GLY A 94 -35.59 4.13 26.83
N VAL A 95 -36.83 3.83 27.22
CA VAL A 95 -37.22 3.36 28.55
C VAL A 95 -36.99 1.86 28.57
N TYR A 96 -36.12 1.40 29.45
CA TYR A 96 -35.83 -0.01 29.67
C TYR A 96 -37.13 -0.76 30.03
N ASN A 97 -37.65 -1.55 29.09
CA ASN A 97 -38.77 -2.45 29.36
C ASN A 97 -38.20 -3.83 29.77
N PRO A 98 -38.32 -4.25 31.03
CA PRO A 98 -37.79 -5.54 31.51
C PRO A 98 -38.50 -6.75 30.88
N ARG A 99 -39.56 -6.54 30.11
CA ARG A 99 -40.22 -7.57 29.29
C ARG A 99 -39.75 -7.45 27.84
N GLN A 100 -38.49 -7.81 27.58
CA GLN A 100 -38.07 -8.11 26.21
C GLN A 100 -38.92 -9.27 25.70
N ILE A 101 -39.73 -9.01 24.69
CA ILE A 101 -40.60 -10.04 24.10
C ILE A 101 -39.75 -10.83 23.11
N LEU A 102 -39.33 -12.03 23.53
CA LEU A 102 -38.74 -13.01 22.62
C LEU A 102 -39.85 -13.63 21.79
N SER A 103 -39.88 -13.32 20.50
CA SER A 103 -40.78 -13.97 19.55
C SER A 103 -40.15 -15.25 19.03
N ARG A 104 -40.91 -16.34 19.06
CA ARG A 104 -40.50 -17.65 18.53
C ARG A 104 -41.49 -18.10 17.47
N THR A 105 -41.04 -18.20 16.23
CA THR A 105 -41.88 -18.65 15.11
C THR A 105 -41.34 -19.96 14.55
N ARG A 106 -42.12 -21.03 14.63
CA ARG A 106 -41.79 -22.32 14.00
C ARG A 106 -42.33 -22.32 12.57
N PHE A 107 -41.52 -22.78 11.62
CA PHE A 107 -41.90 -22.85 10.21
C PHE A 107 -41.58 -24.22 9.63
N LYS A 108 -42.46 -24.68 8.72
CA LYS A 108 -42.22 -25.88 7.92
C LYS A 108 -41.27 -25.58 6.76
N GLU A 109 -41.43 -24.44 6.13
CA GLU A 109 -40.59 -23.96 5.03
C GLU A 109 -40.51 -22.42 5.08
N THR A 110 -39.33 -21.86 4.81
CA THR A 110 -39.11 -20.41 4.70
C THR A 110 -38.00 -20.11 3.72
N GLU A 111 -38.02 -18.92 3.12
CA GLU A 111 -37.09 -18.52 2.06
C GLU A 111 -36.48 -17.14 2.35
N PRO A 112 -35.55 -17.01 3.31
CA PRO A 112 -34.77 -15.79 3.47
C PRO A 112 -34.02 -15.44 2.18
N LYS A 113 -34.12 -14.17 1.79
CA LYS A 113 -33.50 -13.61 0.60
C LYS A 113 -32.35 -12.69 1.00
N PHE A 114 -31.17 -12.96 0.48
CA PHE A 114 -29.97 -12.17 0.68
C PHE A 114 -29.72 -11.33 -0.58
N ASP A 115 -29.60 -10.02 -0.42
CA ASP A 115 -29.28 -9.12 -1.53
C ASP A 115 -27.81 -9.31 -1.94
N MET A 116 -27.58 -9.61 -3.22
CA MET A 116 -26.24 -9.77 -3.76
C MET A 116 -25.60 -8.47 -4.22
N LYS A 117 -26.28 -7.31 -4.12
CA LYS A 117 -25.68 -6.01 -4.46
C LYS A 117 -24.40 -5.69 -3.71
N SER A 118 -24.24 -6.21 -2.48
CA SER A 118 -23.01 -6.07 -1.70
C SER A 118 -21.87 -6.99 -2.17
N PHE A 119 -22.20 -8.06 -2.91
CA PHE A 119 -21.24 -8.93 -3.60
C PHE A 119 -20.97 -8.52 -5.04
N ASP A 120 -21.80 -7.63 -5.60
CA ASP A 120 -21.38 -6.91 -6.78
C ASP A 120 -20.18 -6.11 -6.33
N LEU A 121 -18.99 -6.55 -6.76
CA LEU A 121 -17.77 -5.78 -6.69
C LEU A 121 -18.20 -4.38 -7.12
N GLN A 122 -18.32 -3.44 -6.17
CA GLN A 122 -18.31 -2.02 -6.51
C GLN A 122 -17.12 -1.94 -7.43
N LYS A 123 -17.38 -1.70 -8.73
CA LYS A 123 -16.36 -1.72 -9.79
C LYS A 123 -15.15 -1.08 -9.17
N THR A 124 -14.10 -1.86 -8.91
CA THR A 124 -12.97 -1.33 -8.16
C THR A 124 -12.58 -0.07 -8.88
N ASP A 125 -12.71 1.06 -8.20
CA ASP A 125 -12.93 2.34 -8.86
C ASP A 125 -11.89 2.45 -9.96
N GLN A 126 -12.32 2.49 -11.22
CA GLN A 126 -11.38 2.37 -12.32
C GLN A 126 -10.38 3.54 -12.30
N ASN A 127 -10.74 4.62 -11.57
CA ASN A 127 -9.89 5.73 -11.19
C ASN A 127 -8.85 5.40 -10.09
N ALA A 128 -9.14 4.47 -9.17
CA ALA A 128 -8.20 4.03 -8.13
C ALA A 128 -6.98 3.31 -8.74
N PHE A 129 -7.17 2.55 -9.83
CA PHE A 129 -6.06 1.95 -10.59
C PHE A 129 -5.59 2.82 -11.78
N GLY A 130 -6.48 3.59 -12.41
CA GLY A 130 -6.14 4.49 -13.52
C GLY A 130 -5.15 5.59 -13.14
N ASN A 131 -5.12 5.98 -11.86
CA ASN A 131 -4.15 6.93 -11.31
C ASN A 131 -2.88 6.27 -10.76
N SER A 132 -2.76 4.94 -10.83
CA SER A 132 -1.54 4.25 -10.40
C SER A 132 -0.39 4.71 -11.31
N THR A 133 0.69 5.21 -10.70
CA THR A 133 1.77 5.85 -11.45
C THR A 133 2.42 4.90 -12.47
N VAL A 134 2.37 3.60 -12.21
CA VAL A 134 2.90 2.53 -13.07
C VAL A 134 2.18 2.47 -14.42
N MET A 135 0.86 2.73 -14.45
CA MET A 135 0.02 2.62 -15.65
C MET A 135 0.03 3.88 -16.52
N LEU A 136 0.66 4.97 -16.07
CA LEU A 136 0.71 6.23 -16.80
C LEU A 136 1.74 6.20 -17.94
N ASN A 137 1.42 6.92 -19.03
CA ASN A 137 2.39 7.24 -20.07
C ASN A 137 3.36 8.35 -19.60
N LEU A 138 4.43 8.59 -20.37
CA LEU A 138 5.48 9.53 -19.97
C LEU A 138 4.94 10.96 -19.69
N LYS A 139 4.05 11.46 -20.56
CA LYS A 139 3.41 12.78 -20.38
C LYS A 139 2.51 12.82 -19.14
N GLY A 140 1.80 11.73 -18.85
CA GLY A 140 0.96 11.57 -17.68
C GLY A 140 1.76 11.55 -16.38
N ILE A 141 2.92 10.90 -16.37
CA ILE A 141 3.86 10.90 -15.23
C ILE A 141 4.38 12.31 -14.95
N VAL A 142 4.78 13.06 -15.99
CA VAL A 142 5.23 14.46 -15.83
C VAL A 142 4.11 15.34 -15.30
N LYS A 143 2.90 15.25 -15.88
CA LYS A 143 1.73 16.00 -15.39
C LYS A 143 1.39 15.65 -13.94
N LYS A 144 1.48 14.37 -13.56
CA LYS A 144 1.27 13.92 -12.17
C LYS A 144 2.33 14.49 -11.25
N ARG A 145 3.61 14.45 -11.63
CA ARG A 145 4.72 15.07 -10.88
C ARG A 145 4.47 16.56 -10.64
N ASP A 146 4.13 17.32 -11.69
CA ASP A 146 3.85 18.75 -11.58
C ASP A 146 2.67 19.04 -10.65
N SER A 147 1.63 18.20 -10.72
CA SER A 147 0.48 18.29 -9.81
C SER A 147 0.88 18.04 -8.37
N LEU A 148 1.68 17.00 -8.09
CA LEU A 148 2.16 16.68 -6.76
C LEU A 148 3.08 17.78 -6.20
N THR A 149 3.98 18.32 -7.01
CA THR A 149 4.85 19.45 -6.62
C THR A 149 4.03 20.70 -6.30
N LYS A 150 2.99 21.02 -7.08
CA LYS A 150 2.08 22.14 -6.76
C LYS A 150 1.32 21.91 -5.46
N GLN A 151 0.88 20.69 -5.18
CA GLN A 151 0.23 20.34 -3.91
C GLN A 151 1.20 20.53 -2.74
N MET A 152 2.45 20.08 -2.88
CA MET A 152 3.51 20.26 -1.90
C MET A 152 3.82 21.75 -1.65
N ASP A 153 3.94 22.55 -2.71
CA ASP A 153 4.16 24.00 -2.60
C ASP A 153 3.00 24.70 -1.90
N THR A 154 1.77 24.31 -2.20
CA THR A 154 0.56 24.85 -1.56
C THR A 154 0.54 24.49 -0.09
N LEU A 155 0.88 23.24 0.26
CA LEU A 155 0.99 22.78 1.64
C LEU A 155 2.05 23.59 2.40
N ASN A 156 3.26 23.71 1.84
CA ASN A 156 4.36 24.48 2.43
C ASN A 156 4.00 25.96 2.63
N ARG A 157 3.34 26.59 1.65
CA ARG A 157 2.87 27.97 1.75
C ARG A 157 1.81 28.14 2.84
N ASN A 158 0.86 27.21 2.95
CA ASN A 158 -0.16 27.25 3.99
C ASN A 158 0.46 27.05 5.37
N THR A 159 1.37 26.10 5.52
CA THR A 159 2.14 25.88 6.75
C THR A 159 2.94 27.12 7.14
N ALA A 160 3.67 27.73 6.19
CA ALA A 160 4.42 28.96 6.42
C ALA A 160 3.53 30.15 6.83
N ARG A 161 2.34 30.29 6.23
CA ARG A 161 1.35 31.32 6.61
C ARG A 161 0.80 31.10 8.01
N THR A 162 0.41 29.86 8.34
CA THR A 162 -0.11 29.50 9.67
C THR A 162 0.94 29.72 10.74
N LEU A 163 2.17 29.27 10.53
CA LEU A 163 3.30 29.54 11.43
C LEU A 163 3.55 31.05 11.56
N GLY A 164 3.62 31.76 10.43
CA GLY A 164 3.84 33.20 10.38
C GLY A 164 2.80 33.99 11.18
N ASN A 165 1.53 33.60 11.14
CA ASN A 165 0.45 34.22 11.93
C ASN A 165 0.58 33.97 13.44
N ASN A 166 1.22 32.87 13.86
CA ASN A 166 1.47 32.58 15.27
C ASN A 166 2.74 33.28 15.80
N PHE A 167 3.75 33.52 14.96
CA PHE A 167 4.99 34.22 15.34
C PHE A 167 4.90 35.74 15.22
N LYS A 168 4.13 36.26 14.25
CA LYS A 168 3.86 37.68 14.13
C LYS A 168 2.59 37.99 14.89
N GLN A 169 2.72 38.74 15.97
CA GLN A 169 1.57 39.35 16.63
C GLN A 169 0.95 40.37 15.66
N ASN A 170 0.04 39.91 14.80
CA ASN A 170 -0.64 40.73 13.78
C ASN A 170 -1.58 41.79 14.39
N ASN A 171 -1.67 41.87 15.71
CA ASN A 171 -2.41 42.92 16.42
C ASN A 171 -1.54 44.13 16.76
N LEU A 172 -0.47 44.41 16.00
CA LEU A 172 0.02 45.78 15.93
C LEU A 172 -1.01 46.55 15.10
N ALA A 173 -1.95 47.20 15.80
CA ALA A 173 -2.87 48.13 15.21
C ALA A 173 -2.06 49.22 14.49
N ALA A 174 -1.84 49.05 13.19
CA ALA A 174 -1.14 50.02 12.37
C ALA A 174 -1.94 51.33 12.43
N GLY A 175 -1.47 52.29 13.22
CA GLY A 175 -2.05 53.63 13.34
C GLY A 175 -2.46 54.11 14.74
N TYR A 176 -2.50 53.27 15.78
CA TYR A 176 -3.10 53.68 17.07
C TYR A 176 -2.12 53.97 18.22
N THR A 177 -0.81 53.78 18.05
CA THR A 177 0.18 54.15 19.08
C THR A 177 1.15 55.21 18.57
N LYS A 178 0.87 56.48 18.91
CA LYS A 178 1.82 57.61 18.80
C LYS A 178 2.99 57.51 19.80
N LEU A 179 3.26 56.32 20.35
CA LEU A 179 4.35 56.09 21.29
C LEU A 179 5.54 55.55 20.52
N LYS A 180 6.54 56.41 20.28
CA LYS A 180 7.88 55.99 19.83
C LYS A 180 8.56 55.26 20.97
N VAL A 181 8.23 53.99 21.18
CA VAL A 181 8.97 53.12 22.08
C VAL A 181 10.24 52.65 21.37
N VAL A 182 11.39 52.90 21.99
CA VAL A 182 12.66 52.34 21.52
C VAL A 182 12.55 50.81 21.59
N PRO A 183 12.92 50.06 20.53
CA PRO A 183 12.87 48.60 20.57
C PRO A 183 13.73 48.10 21.73
N LYS A 184 13.07 47.57 22.76
CA LYS A 184 13.75 46.97 23.91
C LYS A 184 14.35 45.65 23.45
N LYS A 185 15.69 45.56 23.42
CA LYS A 185 16.37 44.26 23.24
C LYS A 185 15.94 43.37 24.41
N ILE A 186 15.35 42.24 24.08
CA ILE A 186 14.89 41.30 25.09
C ILE A 186 16.07 40.39 25.44
N ASP A 187 16.61 40.55 26.65
CA ASP A 187 17.66 39.66 27.19
C ASP A 187 17.10 38.27 27.56
N ASN A 188 18.01 37.32 27.82
CA ASN A 188 17.73 35.92 28.16
C ASN A 188 16.77 35.70 29.35
N VAL A 189 16.38 36.75 30.10
CA VAL A 189 15.44 36.67 31.23
C VAL A 189 14.12 37.36 30.89
N MET A 190 13.42 36.85 29.85
CA MET A 190 12.09 37.30 29.41
C MET A 190 11.09 37.45 30.57
N LEU A 191 11.10 36.54 31.56
CA LEU A 191 10.15 36.57 32.67
C LEU A 191 10.25 37.81 33.58
N LYS A 192 11.43 38.41 33.71
CA LYS A 192 11.61 39.64 34.51
C LYS A 192 11.12 40.88 33.78
N SER A 193 11.01 40.82 32.45
CA SER A 193 10.54 41.93 31.61
C SER A 193 9.01 42.07 31.58
N ILE A 194 8.29 41.06 32.06
CA ILE A 194 6.81 41.01 32.09
C ILE A 194 6.29 41.49 33.45
N PRO A 195 5.31 42.42 33.50
CA PRO A 195 4.69 42.88 34.74
C PRO A 195 4.12 41.73 35.59
N ASN A 196 4.37 41.74 36.91
CA ASN A 196 4.08 40.63 37.83
C ASN A 196 2.65 40.06 37.71
N GLY A 197 1.63 40.91 37.57
CA GLY A 197 0.22 40.48 37.46
C GLY A 197 -0.16 39.81 36.13
N SER A 198 0.66 39.97 35.09
CA SER A 198 0.41 39.44 33.73
C SER A 198 1.25 38.21 33.37
N ARG A 199 2.14 37.77 34.27
CA ARG A 199 3.08 36.67 34.01
C ARG A 199 2.38 35.35 33.75
N LEU A 200 1.41 34.99 34.59
CA LEU A 200 0.66 33.73 34.44
C LEU A 200 -0.10 33.68 33.12
N ALA A 201 -0.82 34.75 32.78
CA ALA A 201 -1.55 34.86 31.51
C ALA A 201 -0.62 34.82 30.29
N SER A 202 0.56 35.46 30.37
CA SER A 202 1.55 35.44 29.29
C SER A 202 2.14 34.04 29.07
N ILE A 203 2.45 33.33 30.16
CA ILE A 203 2.95 31.94 30.11
C ILE A 203 1.88 31.00 29.55
N GLN A 204 0.62 31.14 29.97
CA GLN A 204 -0.49 30.33 29.45
C GLN A 204 -0.72 30.57 27.95
N ASN A 205 -0.70 31.83 27.50
CA ASN A 205 -0.81 32.15 26.07
C ASN A 205 0.37 31.61 25.25
N ALA A 206 1.59 31.71 25.78
CA ALA A 206 2.77 31.13 25.16
C ALA A 206 2.66 29.60 25.07
N SER A 207 2.27 28.93 26.15
CA SER A 207 2.04 27.48 26.17
C SER A 207 0.98 27.07 25.15
N ASN A 208 -0.15 27.78 25.10
CA ASN A 208 -1.22 27.50 24.14
C ASN A 208 -0.72 27.65 22.70
N THR A 209 0.08 28.69 22.42
CA THR A 209 0.66 28.92 21.08
C THR A 209 1.63 27.79 20.70
N VAL A 210 2.49 27.36 21.63
CA VAL A 210 3.41 26.23 21.42
C VAL A 210 2.64 24.94 21.17
N SER A 211 1.58 24.67 21.94
CA SER A 211 0.72 23.50 21.72
C SER A 211 0.04 23.51 20.36
N VAL A 212 -0.49 24.66 19.92
CA VAL A 212 -1.12 24.82 18.60
C VAL A 212 -0.11 24.59 17.47
N ILE A 213 1.09 25.18 17.58
CA ILE A 213 2.16 25.00 16.59
C ILE A 213 2.54 23.52 16.52
N THR A 214 2.80 22.89 17.66
CA THR A 214 3.23 21.49 17.73
C THR A 214 2.18 20.56 17.12
N GLN A 215 0.90 20.77 17.45
CA GLN A 215 -0.21 19.98 16.89
C GLN A 215 -0.38 20.20 15.38
N SER A 216 -0.22 21.45 14.91
CA SER A 216 -0.33 21.75 13.48
C SER A 216 0.80 21.11 12.66
N LEU A 217 2.02 21.05 13.21
CA LEU A 217 3.16 20.38 12.59
C LEU A 217 2.99 18.87 12.61
N SER A 218 2.56 18.29 13.74
CA SER A 218 2.34 16.85 13.85
C SER A 218 1.24 16.37 12.89
N ASN A 219 0.21 17.19 12.65
CA ASN A 219 -0.85 16.86 11.71
C ASN A 219 -0.41 17.04 10.24
N GLY A 220 0.49 17.98 9.96
CA GLY A 220 1.00 18.25 8.61
C GLY A 220 2.12 17.32 8.16
N ALA A 221 2.94 16.82 9.09
CA ALA A 221 4.12 16.02 8.80
C ALA A 221 3.82 14.71 8.03
N PRO A 222 2.83 13.89 8.43
CA PRO A 222 2.50 12.66 7.68
C PRO A 222 2.06 12.96 6.25
N ARG A 223 1.20 13.98 6.08
CA ARG A 223 0.72 14.39 4.75
C ARG A 223 1.86 14.87 3.85
N GLN A 224 2.84 15.55 4.43
CA GLN A 224 4.02 16.04 3.74
C GLN A 224 4.97 14.89 3.34
N GLU A 225 5.17 13.93 4.24
CA GLU A 225 5.96 12.72 4.00
C GLU A 225 5.34 11.87 2.89
N ASP A 226 4.01 11.65 2.93
CA ASP A 226 3.28 10.92 1.89
C ASP A 226 3.44 11.56 0.51
N LEU A 227 3.28 12.90 0.42
CA LEU A 227 3.44 13.63 -0.84
C LEU A 227 4.87 13.52 -1.37
N ASN A 228 5.87 13.65 -0.50
CA ASN A 228 7.27 13.53 -0.88
C ASN A 228 7.56 12.10 -1.39
N GLY A 229 7.06 11.08 -0.70
CA GLY A 229 7.13 9.69 -1.13
C GLY A 229 6.49 9.46 -2.50
N GLU A 230 5.33 10.06 -2.77
CA GLU A 230 4.66 9.95 -4.08
C GLU A 230 5.43 10.67 -5.20
N ILE A 231 6.05 11.81 -4.91
CA ILE A 231 6.93 12.54 -5.86
C ILE A 231 8.17 11.70 -6.19
N ILE A 232 8.80 11.13 -5.17
CA ILE A 232 9.96 10.23 -5.29
C ILE A 232 9.58 9.02 -6.14
N PHE A 233 8.48 8.35 -5.80
CA PHE A 233 7.97 7.20 -6.54
C PHE A 233 7.69 7.53 -8.01
N THR A 234 7.04 8.67 -8.27
CA THR A 234 6.76 9.14 -9.63
C THR A 234 8.03 9.41 -10.43
N SER A 235 9.07 9.94 -9.77
CA SER A 235 10.37 10.19 -10.40
C SER A 235 11.14 8.89 -10.67
N VAL A 236 11.06 7.90 -9.77
CA VAL A 236 11.63 6.56 -9.97
C VAL A 236 10.99 5.86 -11.16
N GLU A 237 9.66 5.83 -11.24
CA GLU A 237 8.94 5.19 -12.36
C GLU A 237 9.23 5.86 -13.71
N TYR A 238 9.45 7.18 -13.72
CA TYR A 238 9.91 7.89 -14.91
C TYR A 238 11.26 7.34 -15.40
N GLN A 239 12.26 7.30 -14.51
CA GLN A 239 13.61 6.84 -14.84
C GLN A 239 13.65 5.34 -15.19
N ARG A 240 12.83 4.52 -14.52
CA ARG A 240 12.71 3.08 -14.76
C ARG A 240 12.39 2.73 -16.20
N LYS A 241 11.50 3.50 -16.85
CA LYS A 241 11.14 3.28 -18.26
C LYS A 241 12.34 3.49 -19.19
N PHE A 242 13.23 4.43 -18.88
CA PHE A 242 14.47 4.65 -19.64
C PHE A 242 15.53 3.60 -19.33
N THR A 243 15.74 3.28 -18.05
CA THR A 243 16.78 2.33 -17.65
C THR A 243 16.47 0.91 -18.13
N LEU A 244 15.19 0.53 -18.25
CA LEU A 244 14.78 -0.74 -18.87
C LEU A 244 15.28 -0.85 -20.32
N ALA A 245 15.08 0.20 -21.14
CA ALA A 245 15.54 0.21 -22.52
C ALA A 245 17.08 0.25 -22.60
N ALA A 246 17.72 1.08 -21.76
CA ALA A 246 19.18 1.18 -21.69
C ALA A 246 19.84 -0.15 -21.25
N SER A 247 19.14 -0.95 -20.44
CA SER A 247 19.63 -2.25 -19.96
C SER A 247 19.83 -3.26 -21.10
N CYS A 248 18.96 -3.26 -22.10
CA CYS A 248 19.10 -4.14 -23.26
C CYS A 248 20.40 -3.83 -24.03
N ILE A 249 20.71 -2.55 -24.19
CA ILE A 249 21.93 -2.09 -24.86
C ILE A 249 23.16 -2.47 -24.04
N LEU A 250 23.14 -2.20 -22.73
CA LEU A 250 24.23 -2.56 -21.82
C LEU A 250 24.53 -4.06 -21.84
N LEU A 251 23.50 -4.90 -21.71
CA LEU A 251 23.63 -6.35 -21.69
C LEU A 251 24.10 -6.91 -23.04
N PHE A 252 23.72 -6.28 -24.15
CA PHE A 252 24.25 -6.62 -25.48
C PHE A 252 25.77 -6.39 -25.54
N PHE A 253 26.26 -5.23 -25.07
CA PHE A 253 27.69 -4.93 -25.01
C PHE A 253 28.48 -5.79 -24.03
N ILE A 254 27.83 -6.40 -23.04
CA ILE A 254 28.48 -7.38 -22.15
C ILE A 254 28.49 -8.76 -22.80
N GLY A 255 27.37 -9.17 -23.41
CA GLY A 255 27.19 -10.50 -24.00
C GLY A 255 28.00 -10.74 -25.27
N ALA A 256 28.06 -9.76 -26.19
CA ALA A 256 28.75 -9.93 -27.47
C ALA A 256 30.28 -10.16 -27.31
N PRO A 257 31.01 -9.36 -26.51
CA PRO A 257 32.44 -9.60 -26.24
C PRO A 257 32.69 -10.93 -25.53
N LEU A 258 31.87 -11.30 -24.54
CA LEU A 258 32.04 -12.57 -23.81
C LEU A 258 31.82 -13.78 -24.71
N GLY A 259 30.84 -13.72 -25.61
CA GLY A 259 30.62 -14.75 -26.63
C GLY A 259 31.79 -14.91 -27.60
N ALA A 260 32.44 -13.80 -27.98
CA ALA A 260 33.59 -13.82 -28.88
C ALA A 260 34.89 -14.31 -28.19
N ILE A 261 35.12 -13.91 -26.94
CA ILE A 261 36.34 -14.28 -26.17
C ILE A 261 36.34 -15.78 -25.84
N ILE A 262 35.21 -16.34 -25.40
CA ILE A 262 35.16 -17.68 -24.82
C ILE A 262 34.91 -18.71 -25.93
N ARG A 263 35.98 -19.04 -26.66
CA ARG A 263 35.93 -19.96 -27.80
C ARG A 263 36.16 -21.44 -27.45
N LYS A 264 36.65 -21.74 -26.24
CA LYS A 264 36.87 -23.11 -25.73
C LYS A 264 35.91 -23.40 -24.58
N GLY A 265 34.81 -24.12 -24.84
CA GLY A 265 33.82 -24.46 -23.81
C GLY A 265 32.40 -24.86 -24.25
N GLY A 266 32.14 -25.02 -25.56
CA GLY A 266 30.79 -25.25 -26.08
C GLY A 266 29.89 -24.01 -25.99
N MET A 267 28.71 -24.03 -26.62
CA MET A 267 27.81 -22.87 -26.65
C MET A 267 27.23 -22.47 -25.26
N GLY A 268 27.39 -23.32 -24.23
CA GLY A 268 26.79 -23.10 -22.91
C GLY A 268 27.57 -22.18 -21.98
N LEU A 269 28.91 -22.19 -22.01
CA LEU A 269 29.75 -21.43 -21.06
C LEU A 269 29.53 -19.90 -21.16
N PRO A 270 29.47 -19.29 -22.36
CA PRO A 270 29.21 -17.84 -22.48
C PRO A 270 27.80 -17.47 -21.99
N VAL A 271 26.81 -18.33 -22.22
CA VAL A 271 25.42 -18.10 -21.80
C VAL A 271 25.31 -18.08 -20.27
N VAL A 272 25.94 -19.03 -19.58
CA VAL A 272 25.92 -19.08 -18.11
C VAL A 272 26.54 -17.80 -17.52
N ILE A 273 27.66 -17.35 -18.05
CA ILE A 273 28.33 -16.11 -17.59
C ILE A 273 27.45 -14.89 -17.85
N ALA A 274 26.77 -14.81 -19.01
CA ALA A 274 25.84 -13.73 -19.32
C ALA A 274 24.65 -13.68 -18.33
N ILE A 275 24.10 -14.84 -17.96
CA ILE A 275 23.04 -14.94 -16.94
C ILE A 275 23.56 -14.45 -15.58
N CYS A 276 24.79 -14.79 -15.17
CA CYS A 276 25.37 -14.28 -13.93
C CYS A 276 25.44 -12.74 -13.92
N PHE A 277 25.89 -12.10 -15.01
CA PHE A 277 25.91 -10.64 -15.11
C PHE A 277 24.49 -10.03 -15.11
N PHE A 278 23.53 -10.68 -15.78
CA PHE A 278 22.13 -10.26 -15.74
C PHE A 278 21.56 -10.30 -14.31
N LEU A 279 21.84 -11.34 -13.54
CA LEU A 279 21.41 -11.46 -12.14
C LEU A 279 22.04 -10.38 -11.27
N ILE A 280 23.35 -10.13 -11.43
CA ILE A 280 24.04 -9.05 -10.70
C ILE A 280 23.40 -7.70 -11.04
N TYR A 281 23.18 -7.42 -12.33
CA TYR A 281 22.49 -6.21 -12.77
C TYR A 281 21.10 -6.09 -12.13
N HIS A 282 20.30 -7.16 -12.13
CA HIS A 282 18.95 -7.16 -11.59
C HIS A 282 18.92 -6.94 -10.07
N ILE A 283 19.84 -7.58 -9.33
CA ILE A 283 19.96 -7.40 -7.88
C ILE A 283 20.35 -5.96 -7.56
N VAL A 284 21.40 -5.42 -8.20
CA VAL A 284 21.85 -4.03 -7.96
C VAL A 284 20.74 -3.04 -8.29
N THR A 285 20.05 -3.21 -9.41
CA THR A 285 18.92 -2.35 -9.80
C THR A 285 17.78 -2.42 -8.78
N THR A 286 17.44 -3.62 -8.29
CA THR A 286 16.36 -3.81 -7.32
C THR A 286 16.70 -3.18 -5.96
N VAL A 287 17.95 -3.32 -5.49
CA VAL A 287 18.39 -2.68 -4.25
C VAL A 287 18.40 -1.16 -4.39
N ALA A 288 18.92 -0.65 -5.50
CA ALA A 288 18.97 0.79 -5.74
C ALA A 288 17.56 1.40 -5.91
N GLU A 289 16.63 0.68 -6.54
CA GLU A 289 15.22 1.08 -6.64
C GLU A 289 14.55 1.18 -5.26
N LYS A 290 14.78 0.20 -4.39
CA LYS A 290 14.26 0.25 -3.00
C LYS A 290 14.84 1.42 -2.22
N SER A 291 16.15 1.60 -2.27
CA SER A 291 16.84 2.70 -1.60
C SER A 291 16.39 4.08 -2.12
N ALA A 292 16.14 4.21 -3.42
CA ALA A 292 15.57 5.42 -4.01
C ALA A 292 14.13 5.67 -3.57
N ARG A 293 13.29 4.62 -3.45
CA ARG A 293 11.91 4.72 -2.96
C ARG A 293 11.83 5.15 -1.49
N GLU A 294 12.79 4.73 -0.67
CA GLU A 294 12.92 5.14 0.73
C GLU A 294 13.42 6.59 0.90
N GLY A 295 13.78 7.26 -0.20
CA GLY A 295 14.29 8.64 -0.17
C GLY A 295 15.73 8.78 0.32
N SER A 296 16.43 7.67 0.55
CA SER A 296 17.84 7.66 0.99
C SER A 296 18.82 8.10 -0.11
N ILE A 297 18.48 7.84 -1.38
CA ILE A 297 19.26 8.22 -2.57
C ILE A 297 18.37 9.01 -3.52
N ASN A 298 18.94 10.00 -4.22
CA ASN A 298 18.22 10.72 -5.27
C ASN A 298 17.67 9.74 -6.33
N PRO A 299 16.37 9.83 -6.70
CA PRO A 299 15.72 8.91 -7.65
C PRO A 299 16.45 8.74 -8.99
N VAL A 300 17.06 9.81 -9.50
CA VAL A 300 17.81 9.75 -10.76
C VAL A 300 19.08 8.93 -10.59
N PHE A 301 19.87 9.23 -9.56
CA PHE A 301 21.10 8.47 -9.31
C PHE A 301 20.80 7.01 -8.95
N GLY A 302 19.80 6.76 -8.10
CA GLY A 302 19.39 5.41 -7.69
C GLY A 302 19.11 4.51 -8.89
N MET A 303 18.35 4.99 -9.87
CA MET A 303 17.99 4.17 -11.04
C MET A 303 19.16 3.95 -12.01
N TRP A 304 20.12 4.87 -12.08
CA TRP A 304 21.26 4.79 -13.01
C TRP A 304 22.52 4.15 -12.40
N ILE A 305 22.55 3.90 -11.08
CA ILE A 305 23.69 3.28 -10.38
C ILE A 305 24.13 1.97 -11.04
N ALA A 306 23.19 1.08 -11.39
CA ALA A 306 23.52 -0.19 -12.01
C ALA A 306 24.23 0.02 -13.36
N PHE A 307 23.77 1.00 -14.15
CA PHE A 307 24.38 1.34 -15.43
C PHE A 307 25.77 1.94 -15.23
N ILE A 308 25.95 2.88 -14.30
CA ILE A 308 27.24 3.51 -13.99
C ILE A 308 28.26 2.47 -13.51
N LEU A 309 27.83 1.47 -12.74
CA LEU A 309 28.70 0.42 -12.22
C LEU A 309 29.13 -0.58 -13.31
N LEU A 310 28.20 -1.00 -14.17
CA LEU A 310 28.45 -2.03 -15.19
C LEU A 310 29.03 -1.48 -16.49
N THR A 311 28.84 -0.19 -16.81
CA THR A 311 29.32 0.39 -18.07
C THR A 311 30.85 0.36 -18.21
N PRO A 312 31.66 0.76 -17.20
CA PRO A 312 33.12 0.64 -17.29
C PRO A 312 33.58 -0.80 -17.51
N LEU A 313 32.90 -1.76 -16.89
CA LEU A 313 33.17 -3.18 -17.06
C LEU A 313 32.79 -3.66 -18.46
N ALA A 314 31.65 -3.23 -19.00
CA ALA A 314 31.23 -3.52 -20.37
C ALA A 314 32.23 -2.97 -21.40
N VAL A 315 32.69 -1.72 -21.23
CA VAL A 315 33.70 -1.09 -22.08
C VAL A 315 35.03 -1.83 -21.97
N PHE A 316 35.47 -2.18 -20.76
CA PHE A 316 36.70 -2.93 -20.54
C PHE A 316 36.67 -4.31 -21.21
N LEU A 317 35.57 -5.05 -21.06
CA LEU A 317 35.39 -6.36 -21.70
C LEU A 317 35.36 -6.24 -23.23
N THR A 318 34.67 -5.22 -23.75
CA THR A 318 34.62 -4.95 -25.20
C THR A 318 36.02 -4.66 -25.74
N TYR A 319 36.77 -3.77 -25.10
CA TYR A 319 38.15 -3.46 -25.48
C TYR A 319 39.03 -4.71 -25.47
N LYS A 320 38.96 -5.53 -24.41
CA LYS A 320 39.76 -6.74 -24.31
C LYS A 320 39.39 -7.83 -25.31
N ALA A 321 38.12 -7.92 -25.71
CA ALA A 321 37.70 -8.78 -26.82
C ALA A 321 38.32 -8.35 -28.14
N THR A 322 38.40 -7.03 -28.40
CA THR A 322 39.01 -6.52 -29.64
C THR A 322 40.53 -6.70 -29.70
N VAL A 323 41.21 -6.77 -28.55
CA VAL A 323 42.67 -6.92 -28.44
C VAL A 323 43.08 -8.40 -28.25
N ASP A 324 42.19 -9.34 -28.61
CA ASP A 324 42.43 -10.80 -28.63
C ASP A 324 43.07 -11.37 -27.35
N SER A 325 42.75 -10.79 -26.19
CA SER A 325 43.30 -11.20 -24.91
C SER A 325 42.50 -12.37 -24.33
N ALA A 326 43.12 -13.56 -24.23
CA ALA A 326 42.59 -14.71 -23.51
C ALA A 326 42.63 -14.47 -21.98
N LEU A 327 41.77 -13.58 -21.47
CA LEU A 327 41.73 -13.16 -20.06
C LEU A 327 41.20 -14.27 -19.11
N PHE A 328 40.56 -15.30 -19.67
CA PHE A 328 39.99 -16.42 -18.92
C PHE A 328 40.68 -17.73 -19.29
N ASP A 329 42.00 -17.79 -19.18
CA ASP A 329 42.67 -19.08 -19.17
C ASP A 329 42.34 -19.78 -17.84
N VAL A 330 41.50 -20.81 -17.89
CA VAL A 330 40.99 -21.58 -16.72
C VAL A 330 42.12 -22.07 -15.82
N ASN A 331 43.33 -22.21 -16.37
CA ASN A 331 44.56 -22.55 -15.64
C ASN A 331 45.02 -21.45 -14.66
N TYR A 332 44.83 -20.17 -14.96
CA TYR A 332 45.21 -19.06 -14.07
C TYR A 332 44.28 -18.97 -12.85
N TYR A 333 42.97 -19.17 -13.06
CA TYR A 333 41.99 -19.24 -11.97
C TYR A 333 42.15 -20.50 -11.11
N LYS A 334 42.47 -21.66 -11.71
CA LYS A 334 42.85 -22.87 -10.95
C LYS A 334 44.07 -22.62 -10.07
N GLN A 335 45.11 -21.95 -10.59
CA GLN A 335 46.29 -21.61 -9.78
C GLN A 335 45.96 -20.62 -8.67
N PHE A 336 45.12 -19.61 -8.91
CA PHE A 336 44.69 -18.66 -7.89
C PHE A 336 43.88 -19.34 -6.77
N PHE A 337 42.92 -20.19 -7.11
CA PHE A 337 42.14 -20.97 -6.14
C PHE A 337 42.99 -21.99 -5.37
N ILE A 338 43.93 -22.67 -6.03
CA ILE A 338 44.88 -23.59 -5.36
C ILE A 338 45.81 -22.82 -4.41
N LYS A 339 46.26 -21.61 -4.77
CA LYS A 339 47.12 -20.77 -3.91
C LYS A 339 46.37 -20.21 -2.72
N LEU A 340 45.08 -19.88 -2.89
CA LEU A 340 44.20 -19.41 -1.81
C LEU A 340 43.84 -20.54 -0.82
N PHE A 341 43.61 -21.77 -1.31
CA PHE A 341 43.29 -22.93 -0.48
C PHE A 341 44.50 -23.71 0.05
N LYS A 342 45.73 -23.51 -0.48
CA LYS A 342 46.96 -24.11 0.07
C LYS A 342 47.52 -23.41 1.31
N ILE A 343 46.98 -22.26 1.73
CA ILE A 343 47.40 -21.61 2.99
C ILE A 343 46.61 -22.19 4.18
N LYS A 344 46.70 -23.51 4.41
CA LYS A 344 46.44 -24.12 5.74
C LYS A 344 46.93 -25.57 5.87
N GLN A 345 48.13 -25.88 5.41
CA GLN A 345 48.87 -27.05 5.90
C GLN A 345 50.35 -26.71 6.06
N ARG A 346 50.67 -26.09 7.21
CA ARG A 346 52.02 -26.07 7.80
C ARG A 346 51.89 -25.76 9.29
N SER A 347 51.62 -26.80 10.07
CA SER A 347 52.36 -27.24 11.27
C SER A 347 51.51 -28.27 12.02
#